data_AF-A0AAD7IBU3-F1
#
_entry.id   AF-A0AAD7IBU3-F1
#
_cell.length_a   1.000
_cell.length_b   1.000
_cell.length_c   1.000
_cell.angle_alpha   90.00
_cell.angle_beta   90.00
_cell.angle_gamma   90.00
#
_symmetry.space_group_name_H-M   'P 1'
#
loop_
_entity.id
_entity.type
_entity.pdbx_description
1 polymer ?
#
loop_
_entity_poly.entity_id
_entity_poly.type
_entity_poly.pdbx_seq_one_letter_code
_entity_poly.pdbx_strand_id
1 'polypeptide(L)'
;MVKTNEWKLLIWLNGLDRPLVEADLFLGPGTVIGRVWSNRATREAFVLVWNGIFEAIETITGKALNFKALGDVIILRRLNLPEVDGMATVDVDTILMFVWKTCLVHFIRGVLALESHLDDYNLFQYLLSFPYLDSDVEITEYYTVCGTSLNPKLKAWWAHKLSYPWLLPSLNRRLSKISNKFWDLTPRDTNPIEGSHAQDNQVNNTNHSLIEAILLAHQFDSDNARVIKASVEFGIWENGNNSARARFSSQAARQARARAKNAETATAEGGSRGLKARLAAAEQLTHSKDVEIQRLRSQLNSRNLTVPIPTKDSDVGPSTPQCKGMEPFEVLNPLTKFKF
;
A
#
# COMPACT_ATOMS: atom_id res chain seq x y z
N MET A 1 21.84 13.27 -2.38
CA MET A 1 21.24 12.98 -3.70
C MET A 1 19.94 13.77 -3.79
N VAL A 2 19.75 14.59 -4.82
CA VAL A 2 18.54 15.42 -4.94
C VAL A 2 17.41 14.55 -5.50
N LYS A 3 16.25 14.58 -4.86
CA LYS A 3 15.09 13.79 -5.30
C LYS A 3 14.56 14.36 -6.61
N THR A 4 14.55 13.54 -7.65
CA THR A 4 13.99 13.88 -8.96
C THR A 4 12.49 13.58 -8.95
N ASN A 5 11.68 14.54 -9.39
CA ASN A 5 10.24 14.38 -9.60
C ASN A 5 9.99 14.21 -11.10
N GLU A 6 9.08 13.31 -11.43
CA GLU A 6 8.64 13.05 -12.80
C GLU A 6 7.17 13.48 -12.94
N TRP A 7 6.89 14.22 -14.00
CA TRP A 7 5.55 14.59 -14.44
C TRP A 7 5.30 13.90 -15.77
N LYS A 8 4.20 13.14 -15.88
CA LYS A 8 3.80 12.48 -17.13
C LYS A 8 2.55 13.13 -17.69
N LEU A 9 2.55 13.37 -19.00
CA LEU A 9 1.37 13.73 -19.76
C LEU A 9 0.83 12.49 -20.44
N LEU A 10 -0.38 12.08 -20.04
CA LEU A 10 -1.08 10.95 -20.63
C LEU A 10 -2.30 11.44 -21.40
N ILE A 11 -2.56 10.82 -22.54
CA ILE A 11 -3.81 11.01 -23.28
C ILE A 11 -4.53 9.68 -23.39
N TRP A 12 -5.87 9.77 -23.37
CA TRP A 12 -6.72 8.64 -23.69
C TRP A 12 -7.33 8.85 -25.06
N LEU A 13 -6.97 7.99 -26.01
CA LEU A 13 -7.44 8.02 -27.39
C LEU A 13 -8.11 6.70 -27.75
N ASN A 14 -9.39 6.79 -28.12
CA ASN A 14 -10.15 5.66 -28.66
C ASN A 14 -9.41 5.07 -29.87
N GLY A 15 -8.96 3.82 -29.77
CA GLY A 15 -8.23 3.10 -30.81
C GLY A 15 -6.71 2.96 -30.57
N LEU A 16 -6.13 3.76 -29.67
CA LEU A 16 -4.73 3.62 -29.23
C LEU A 16 -4.66 3.00 -27.82
N ASP A 17 -5.61 3.32 -26.95
CA ASP A 17 -5.68 2.70 -25.65
C ASP A 17 -6.21 1.28 -25.79
N ARG A 18 -5.40 0.33 -25.32
CA ARG A 18 -5.72 -1.10 -25.30
C ARG A 18 -7.12 -1.29 -24.68
N PRO A 19 -8.09 -1.93 -25.36
CA PRO A 19 -9.16 -2.58 -24.63
C PRO A 19 -8.50 -3.73 -23.88
N LEU A 20 -8.30 -3.57 -22.58
CA LEU A 20 -8.13 -4.75 -21.73
C LEU A 20 -9.45 -5.52 -21.85
N VAL A 21 -9.30 -6.79 -22.21
CA VAL A 21 -10.34 -7.73 -22.63
C VAL A 21 -11.56 -7.67 -21.68
N GLU A 22 -12.73 -7.61 -22.30
CA GLU A 22 -14.08 -7.89 -21.80
C GLU A 22 -14.56 -7.24 -20.48
N ALA A 23 -15.61 -6.44 -20.65
CA ALA A 23 -16.73 -6.25 -19.71
C ALA A 23 -16.64 -5.25 -18.53
N ASP A 24 -15.57 -4.47 -18.36
CA ASP A 24 -15.65 -3.34 -17.43
C ASP A 24 -15.07 -2.06 -18.04
N LEU A 25 -15.69 -0.94 -17.64
CA LEU A 25 -15.48 0.45 -18.07
C LEU A 25 -14.05 1.02 -17.82
N PHE A 26 -13.01 0.19 -17.82
CA PHE A 26 -11.64 0.58 -17.60
C PHE A 26 -11.00 1.04 -18.90
N LEU A 27 -10.92 2.35 -19.08
CA LEU A 27 -9.97 3.01 -19.97
C LEU A 27 -8.59 2.37 -19.77
N GLY A 28 -7.98 1.87 -20.86
CA GLY A 28 -6.63 1.30 -20.83
C GLY A 28 -5.61 2.26 -20.20
N PRO A 29 -4.39 1.78 -19.88
CA PRO A 29 -3.33 2.67 -19.39
C PRO A 29 -3.07 3.70 -20.49
N GLY A 30 -3.45 4.96 -20.24
CA GLY A 30 -3.38 6.03 -21.24
C GLY A 30 -2.00 6.11 -21.87
N THR A 31 -1.94 6.60 -23.10
CA THR A 31 -0.68 6.72 -23.83
C THR A 31 0.12 7.89 -23.29
N VAL A 32 1.34 7.64 -22.81
CA VAL A 32 2.28 8.69 -22.41
C VAL A 32 2.78 9.42 -23.66
N ILE A 33 2.51 10.72 -23.75
CA ILE A 33 2.92 11.57 -24.88
C ILE A 33 4.01 12.58 -24.52
N GLY A 34 4.32 12.72 -23.23
CA GLY A 34 5.36 13.62 -22.77
C GLY A 34 5.72 13.37 -21.32
N ARG A 35 6.95 13.70 -20.99
CA ARG A 35 7.48 13.63 -19.63
C ARG A 35 8.31 14.88 -19.34
N VAL A 36 8.19 15.36 -18.10
CA VAL A 36 8.99 16.46 -17.60
C VAL A 36 9.60 16.05 -16.27
N TRP A 37 10.92 16.21 -16.15
CA TRP A 37 11.61 15.98 -14.88
C TRP A 37 11.96 17.30 -14.22
N SER A 38 11.78 17.34 -12.90
CA SER A 38 12.14 18.48 -12.08
C SER A 38 12.82 18.01 -10.80
N ASN A 39 13.90 18.67 -10.41
CA ASN A 39 14.52 18.48 -9.10
C ASN A 39 13.90 19.40 -8.02
N ARG A 40 12.81 20.11 -8.35
CA ARG A 40 12.08 21.00 -7.46
C ARG A 40 10.59 20.65 -7.44
N ALA A 41 10.00 20.66 -6.24
CA ALA A 41 8.56 20.49 -6.01
C ALA A 41 7.98 21.79 -5.43
N THR A 42 8.25 22.92 -6.08
CA THR A 42 7.68 24.22 -5.70
C THR A 42 6.61 24.64 -6.71
N ARG A 43 5.76 25.59 -6.32
CA ARG A 43 4.71 26.12 -7.20
C ARG A 43 5.30 26.71 -8.48
N GLU A 44 6.42 27.41 -8.38
CA GLU A 44 7.11 28.04 -9.51
C GLU A 44 7.65 26.98 -10.47
N ALA A 45 8.23 25.90 -9.94
CA ALA A 45 8.69 24.78 -10.76
C ALA A 45 7.52 24.14 -11.50
N PHE A 46 6.37 23.97 -10.83
CA PHE A 46 5.16 23.42 -11.45
C PHE A 46 4.61 24.33 -12.56
N VAL A 47 4.62 25.66 -12.37
CA VAL A 47 4.27 26.63 -13.42
C VAL A 47 5.17 26.49 -14.64
N LEU A 48 6.49 26.36 -14.43
CA LEU A 48 7.45 26.22 -15.52
C LEU A 48 7.25 24.93 -16.32
N VAL A 49 6.94 23.81 -15.64
CA VAL A 49 6.61 22.53 -16.30
C VAL A 49 5.45 22.71 -17.27
N TRP A 50 4.34 23.31 -16.82
CA TRP A 50 3.17 23.51 -17.67
C TRP A 50 3.40 24.50 -18.81
N ASN A 51 4.06 25.62 -18.55
CA ASN A 51 4.40 26.58 -19.60
C ASN A 51 5.27 25.94 -20.68
N GLY A 52 6.29 25.18 -20.27
CA GLY A 52 7.15 24.46 -21.20
C GLY A 52 6.38 23.44 -22.04
N ILE A 53 5.39 22.74 -21.48
CA ILE A 53 4.53 21.81 -22.24
C ILE A 53 3.73 22.56 -23.30
N PHE A 54 3.06 23.67 -22.95
CA PHE A 54 2.27 24.43 -23.91
C PHE A 54 3.12 25.02 -25.04
N GLU A 55 4.26 25.63 -24.68
CA GLU A 55 5.20 26.21 -25.64
C GLU A 55 5.79 25.14 -26.56
N ALA A 56 6.14 23.96 -26.03
CA ALA A 56 6.63 22.85 -26.82
C ALA A 56 5.58 22.36 -27.83
N ILE A 57 4.32 22.22 -27.41
CA ILE A 57 3.24 21.78 -28.31
C ILE A 57 2.98 22.80 -29.41
N GLU A 58 2.95 24.08 -29.07
CA GLU A 58 2.80 25.14 -30.07
C GLU A 58 3.98 25.17 -31.04
N THR A 59 5.21 25.02 -30.54
CA THR A 59 6.42 24.98 -31.36
C THR A 59 6.42 23.78 -32.32
N ILE A 60 6.00 22.60 -31.85
CA ILE A 60 6.01 21.37 -32.65
C ILE A 60 4.88 21.35 -33.68
N THR A 61 3.68 21.81 -33.28
CA THR A 61 2.47 21.67 -34.10
C THR A 61 2.11 22.93 -34.90
N GLY A 62 2.73 24.07 -34.58
CA GLY A 62 2.35 25.38 -35.08
C GLY A 62 0.99 25.88 -34.57
N LYS A 63 0.40 25.20 -33.58
CA LYS A 63 -0.92 25.52 -33.02
C LYS A 63 -0.87 25.51 -31.50
N ALA A 64 -1.38 26.56 -30.87
CA ALA A 64 -1.59 26.58 -29.44
C ALA A 64 -2.54 25.44 -29.02
N LEU A 65 -2.17 24.72 -27.96
CA LEU A 65 -3.03 23.71 -27.38
C LEU A 65 -4.20 24.39 -26.64
N ASN A 66 -5.40 24.24 -27.19
CA ASN A 66 -6.62 24.72 -26.57
C ASN A 66 -7.43 23.52 -26.07
N PHE A 67 -7.72 23.48 -24.77
CA PHE A 67 -8.64 22.49 -24.22
C PHE A 67 -10.07 23.02 -24.33
N LYS A 68 -10.97 22.18 -24.85
CA LYS A 68 -12.40 22.45 -24.81
C LYS A 68 -12.89 21.97 -23.44
N ALA A 69 -13.02 22.90 -22.51
CA ALA A 69 -13.12 22.67 -21.08
C ALA A 69 -11.84 22.06 -20.45
N LEU A 70 -11.28 22.80 -19.49
CA LEU A 70 -10.54 22.31 -18.31
C LEU A 70 -8.99 22.18 -18.34
N GLY A 71 -8.36 22.74 -17.30
CA GLY A 71 -6.99 22.50 -16.82
C GLY A 71 -6.78 23.12 -15.41
N ASP A 72 -5.75 22.70 -14.66
CA ASP A 72 -5.39 23.07 -13.27
C ASP A 72 -5.22 24.61 -13.03
N VAL A 73 -5.13 25.06 -11.77
CA VAL A 73 -5.04 26.45 -11.24
C VAL A 73 -4.11 27.41 -12.02
N ILE A 74 -3.10 26.88 -12.69
CA ILE A 74 -2.13 27.65 -13.50
C ILE A 74 -2.59 27.77 -14.96
N ILE A 75 -3.27 26.75 -15.46
CA ILE A 75 -3.87 26.67 -16.80
C ILE A 75 -5.14 27.54 -16.86
N LEU A 76 -5.90 27.66 -15.77
CA LEU A 76 -7.14 28.44 -15.70
C LEU A 76 -6.99 29.93 -16.01
N ARG A 77 -5.82 30.52 -15.71
CA ARG A 77 -5.56 31.93 -16.03
C ARG A 77 -5.23 32.17 -17.51
N ARG A 78 -4.76 31.14 -18.23
CA ARG A 78 -4.33 31.21 -19.63
C ARG A 78 -5.38 30.67 -20.61
N LEU A 79 -6.18 29.68 -20.19
CA LEU A 79 -7.08 28.94 -21.10
C LEU A 79 -8.57 29.19 -20.86
N ASN A 80 -8.98 29.97 -19.86
CA ASN A 80 -10.37 30.39 -19.78
C ASN A 80 -10.65 31.37 -20.91
N LEU A 81 -11.16 30.85 -22.03
CA LEU A 81 -11.71 31.63 -23.12
C LEU A 81 -13.22 31.66 -22.91
N PRO A 82 -13.79 32.76 -22.39
CA PRO A 82 -15.22 32.83 -22.09
C PRO A 82 -16.10 32.51 -23.31
N GLU A 83 -15.58 32.81 -24.51
CA GLU A 83 -16.21 32.52 -25.81
C GLU A 83 -16.27 31.04 -26.17
N VAL A 84 -15.35 30.21 -25.65
CA VAL A 84 -15.26 28.77 -25.94
C VAL A 84 -15.91 27.94 -24.83
N ASP A 85 -15.70 28.34 -23.57
CA ASP A 85 -16.11 27.57 -22.40
C ASP A 85 -17.49 27.97 -21.84
N GLY A 86 -18.02 29.13 -22.24
CA GLY A 86 -19.32 29.64 -21.76
C GLY A 86 -19.35 30.03 -20.27
N MET A 87 -18.20 30.04 -19.60
CA MET A 87 -18.06 30.44 -18.20
C MET A 87 -17.61 31.91 -18.10
N ALA A 88 -18.49 32.77 -17.57
CA ALA A 88 -18.21 34.20 -17.38
C ALA A 88 -17.24 34.49 -16.22
N THR A 89 -16.96 33.51 -15.37
CA THR A 89 -16.19 33.69 -14.14
C THR A 89 -14.71 33.41 -14.35
N VAL A 90 -13.85 34.34 -13.91
CA VAL A 90 -12.37 34.19 -13.90
C VAL A 90 -11.87 33.61 -12.57
N ASP A 91 -12.76 33.40 -11.61
CA ASP A 91 -12.40 32.86 -10.30
C ASP A 91 -11.98 31.39 -10.37
N VAL A 92 -10.77 31.11 -9.89
CA VAL A 92 -10.12 29.80 -10.03
C VAL A 92 -10.83 28.75 -9.19
N ASP A 93 -11.23 29.08 -7.97
CA ASP A 93 -11.89 28.14 -7.07
C ASP A 93 -13.25 27.70 -7.63
N THR A 94 -13.99 28.64 -8.22
CA THR A 94 -15.25 28.35 -8.90
C THR A 94 -15.05 27.45 -10.11
N ILE A 95 -14.02 27.70 -10.92
CA ILE A 95 -13.76 26.86 -12.11
C ILE A 95 -13.35 25.45 -11.68
N LEU A 96 -12.51 25.29 -10.65
CA LEU A 96 -12.11 23.98 -10.14
C LEU A 96 -13.30 23.06 -9.83
N MET A 97 -14.43 23.60 -9.37
CA MET A 97 -15.64 22.81 -9.13
C MET A 97 -16.22 22.14 -10.38
N PHE A 98 -15.96 22.68 -11.58
CA PHE A 98 -16.39 22.14 -12.87
C PHE A 98 -15.37 21.18 -13.49
N VAL A 99 -14.15 21.14 -12.96
CA VAL A 99 -12.99 20.48 -13.56
C VAL A 99 -12.50 19.29 -12.77
N TRP A 100 -12.43 19.49 -11.46
CA TRP A 100 -11.51 18.77 -10.61
C TRP A 100 -12.24 17.66 -9.89
N LYS A 101 -11.71 16.45 -10.01
CA LYS A 101 -12.12 15.29 -9.23
C LYS A 101 -10.93 14.81 -8.42
N THR A 102 -11.05 14.86 -7.09
CA THR A 102 -9.97 14.40 -6.22
C THR A 102 -9.98 12.89 -6.17
N CYS A 103 -8.80 12.28 -6.24
CA CYS A 103 -8.65 10.84 -6.09
C CYS A 103 -9.16 10.36 -4.74
N LEU A 104 -10.02 9.34 -4.76
CA LEU A 104 -10.63 8.75 -3.58
C LEU A 104 -9.59 8.11 -2.65
N VAL A 105 -8.53 7.49 -3.20
CA VAL A 105 -7.46 6.87 -2.41
C VAL A 105 -6.73 7.90 -1.55
N HIS A 106 -6.47 9.11 -2.08
CA HIS A 106 -5.84 10.18 -1.32
C HIS A 106 -6.74 10.69 -0.20
N PHE A 107 -8.05 10.79 -0.45
CA PHE A 107 -9.03 11.11 0.59
C PHE A 107 -9.04 10.05 1.70
N ILE A 108 -9.18 8.77 1.33
CA ILE A 108 -9.20 7.64 2.28
C ILE A 108 -7.92 7.60 3.10
N ARG A 109 -6.73 7.72 2.49
CA ARG A 109 -5.45 7.81 3.22
C ARG A 109 -5.43 8.97 4.21
N GLY A 110 -6.03 10.11 3.85
CA GLY A 110 -6.17 11.26 4.72
C GLY A 110 -7.10 11.03 5.91
N VAL A 111 -8.17 10.23 5.74
CA VAL A 111 -9.07 9.82 6.83
C VAL A 111 -8.43 8.72 7.69
N LEU A 112 -7.74 7.75 7.09
CA LEU A 112 -6.97 6.71 7.80
C LEU A 112 -5.92 7.30 8.75
N ALA A 113 -5.30 8.42 8.38
CA ALA A 113 -4.38 9.12 9.27
C ALA A 113 -5.04 9.66 10.56
N LEU A 114 -6.38 9.75 10.59
CA LEU A 114 -7.17 10.12 11.77
C LEU A 114 -7.60 8.90 12.61
N GLU A 115 -7.46 7.67 12.10
CA GLU A 115 -7.92 6.45 12.78
C GLU A 115 -7.34 6.32 14.19
N SER A 116 -6.03 6.55 14.34
CA SER A 116 -5.35 6.50 15.65
C SER A 116 -5.73 7.62 16.62
N HIS A 117 -6.56 8.56 16.18
CA HIS A 117 -7.00 9.72 16.95
C HIS A 117 -8.49 9.73 17.21
N LEU A 118 -9.24 8.76 16.68
CA LEU A 118 -10.68 8.65 16.86
C LEU A 118 -10.98 7.41 17.70
N ASP A 119 -11.64 7.61 18.84
CA ASP A 119 -12.02 6.51 19.73
C ASP A 119 -13.29 5.77 19.24
N ASP A 120 -14.10 6.43 18.40
CA ASP A 120 -15.34 5.88 17.85
C ASP A 120 -15.15 5.35 16.42
N TYR A 121 -15.22 4.03 16.28
CA TYR A 121 -15.16 3.34 14.99
C TYR A 121 -16.32 3.70 14.06
N ASN A 122 -17.52 3.95 14.61
CA ASN A 122 -18.69 4.31 13.79
C ASN A 122 -18.52 5.69 13.18
N LEU A 123 -18.00 6.66 13.95
CA LEU A 123 -17.62 7.96 13.44
C LEU A 123 -16.56 7.85 12.35
N PHE A 124 -15.54 7.00 12.54
CA PHE A 124 -14.51 6.78 11.52
C PHE A 124 -15.09 6.23 10.21
N GLN A 125 -15.98 5.22 10.26
CA GLN A 125 -16.67 4.70 9.08
C GLN A 125 -17.57 5.76 8.43
N TYR A 126 -18.24 6.58 9.23
CA TYR A 126 -19.06 7.69 8.73
C TYR A 126 -18.22 8.74 7.99
N LEU A 127 -17.00 9.05 8.44
CA LEU A 127 -16.11 9.96 7.71
C LEU A 127 -15.71 9.42 6.33
N LEU A 128 -15.59 8.10 6.19
CA LEU A 128 -15.31 7.45 4.92
C LEU A 128 -16.50 7.44 3.95
N SER A 129 -17.72 7.62 4.44
CA SER A 129 -18.93 7.56 3.61
C SER A 129 -19.19 8.84 2.80
N PHE A 130 -18.51 9.95 3.12
CA PHE A 130 -18.70 11.26 2.48
C PHE A 130 -18.77 11.24 0.93
N PRO A 131 -17.89 10.53 0.20
CA PRO A 131 -17.90 10.51 -1.26
C PRO A 131 -19.14 9.85 -1.86
N TYR A 132 -19.90 9.10 -1.06
CA TYR A 132 -21.05 8.31 -1.47
C TYR A 132 -22.38 8.93 -1.06
N LEU A 133 -22.38 10.07 -0.35
CA LEU A 133 -23.60 10.77 0.03
C LEU A 133 -24.25 11.39 -1.20
N ASP A 134 -25.54 11.11 -1.41
CA ASP A 134 -26.29 11.61 -2.56
C ASP A 134 -27.37 12.64 -2.15
N SER A 135 -27.74 12.70 -0.87
CA SER A 135 -28.77 13.61 -0.35
C SER A 135 -28.16 14.89 0.24
N ASP A 136 -28.76 16.04 -0.08
CA ASP A 136 -28.37 17.35 0.47
C ASP A 136 -28.55 17.40 2.00
N VAL A 137 -29.50 16.62 2.53
CA VAL A 137 -29.74 16.49 3.97
C VAL A 137 -28.58 15.78 4.66
N GLU A 138 -28.16 14.63 4.13
CA GLU A 138 -27.05 13.83 4.68
C GLU A 138 -25.73 14.60 4.64
N ILE A 139 -25.50 15.39 3.58
CA ILE A 139 -24.32 16.25 3.47
C ILE A 139 -24.33 17.33 4.56
N THR A 140 -25.49 17.93 4.83
CA THR A 140 -25.63 18.96 5.88
C THR A 140 -25.43 18.37 7.27
N GLU A 141 -25.94 17.16 7.52
CA GLU A 141 -25.68 16.40 8.73
C GLU A 141 -24.19 16.10 8.89
N TYR A 142 -23.52 15.66 7.82
CA TYR A 142 -22.08 15.40 7.82
C TYR A 142 -21.28 16.65 8.20
N TYR A 143 -21.65 17.82 7.67
CA TYR A 143 -21.02 19.10 7.99
C TYR A 143 -21.18 19.45 9.46
N THR A 144 -22.38 19.19 10.00
CA THR A 144 -22.70 19.42 11.40
C THR A 144 -21.85 18.51 12.29
N VAL A 145 -21.83 17.20 12.03
CA VAL A 145 -21.04 16.21 12.80
C VAL A 145 -19.56 16.56 12.82
N CYS A 146 -18.98 16.93 11.68
CA CYS A 146 -17.57 17.32 11.60
C CYS A 146 -17.29 18.63 12.35
N GLY A 147 -18.20 19.61 12.26
CA GLY A 147 -18.07 20.92 12.91
C GLY A 147 -18.27 20.91 14.41
N THR A 148 -19.15 20.04 14.93
CA THR A 148 -19.46 19.89 16.36
C THR A 148 -18.56 18.89 17.08
N SER A 149 -17.65 18.23 16.37
CA SER A 149 -16.76 17.24 16.96
C SER A 149 -15.87 17.84 18.07
N LEU A 150 -15.77 17.13 19.20
CA LEU A 150 -14.91 17.54 20.32
C LEU A 150 -13.42 17.28 20.04
N ASN A 151 -13.11 16.42 19.06
CA ASN A 151 -11.74 16.01 18.78
C ASN A 151 -10.95 17.12 18.05
N PRO A 152 -9.83 17.59 18.61
CA PRO A 152 -9.08 18.72 18.05
C PRO A 152 -8.48 18.40 16.67
N LYS A 153 -8.10 17.14 16.42
CA LYS A 153 -7.52 16.74 15.13
C LYS A 153 -8.57 16.64 14.04
N LEU A 154 -9.75 16.10 14.36
CA LEU A 154 -10.87 16.09 13.42
C LEU A 154 -11.31 17.51 13.07
N LYS A 155 -11.41 18.39 14.06
CA LYS A 155 -11.74 19.80 13.85
C LYS A 155 -10.71 20.54 12.99
N ALA A 156 -9.41 20.32 13.23
CA ALA A 156 -8.35 20.90 12.40
C ALA A 156 -8.37 20.36 10.97
N TRP A 157 -8.59 19.04 10.81
CA TRP A 157 -8.74 18.41 9.50
C TRP A 157 -9.95 18.98 8.75
N TRP A 158 -11.07 19.17 9.43
CA TRP A 158 -12.29 19.74 8.87
C TRP A 158 -12.13 21.22 8.48
N ALA A 159 -11.50 22.02 9.35
CA ALA A 159 -11.18 23.42 9.06
C ALA A 159 -10.30 23.55 7.81
N HIS A 160 -9.33 22.65 7.63
CA HIS A 160 -8.54 22.57 6.40
C HIS A 160 -9.37 22.16 5.18
N LYS A 161 -10.43 21.35 5.33
CA LYS A 161 -11.31 21.03 4.19
C LYS A 161 -12.17 22.23 3.80
N LEU A 162 -12.65 22.99 4.78
CA LEU A 162 -13.44 24.20 4.56
C LEU A 162 -12.63 25.37 4.00
N SER A 163 -11.31 25.42 4.23
CA SER A 163 -10.47 26.51 3.68
C SER A 163 -10.37 26.49 2.16
N TYR A 164 -10.73 25.37 1.51
CA TYR A 164 -10.69 25.21 0.06
C TYR A 164 -12.11 24.92 -0.46
N PRO A 165 -12.85 25.93 -0.96
CA PRO A 165 -14.24 25.78 -1.38
C PRO A 165 -14.47 24.68 -2.43
N TRP A 166 -13.48 24.40 -3.27
CA TRP A 166 -13.53 23.39 -4.34
C TRP A 166 -13.28 21.95 -3.87
N LEU A 167 -12.72 21.75 -2.68
CA LEU A 167 -12.19 20.44 -2.26
C LEU A 167 -13.28 19.43 -1.88
N LEU A 168 -14.36 19.88 -1.23
CA LEU A 168 -15.51 19.02 -0.92
C LEU A 168 -16.33 18.70 -2.18
N PRO A 169 -16.63 19.69 -3.06
CA PRO A 169 -17.20 19.45 -4.39
C PRO A 169 -16.43 18.46 -5.26
N SER A 170 -15.10 18.41 -5.15
CA SER A 170 -14.30 17.49 -5.97
C SER A 170 -14.30 16.04 -5.47
N LEU A 171 -14.85 15.78 -4.29
CA LEU A 171 -14.94 14.44 -3.69
C LEU A 171 -16.33 13.82 -3.85
N ASN A 172 -17.37 14.65 -3.90
CA ASN A 172 -18.75 14.21 -3.90
C ASN A 172 -19.46 14.60 -5.21
N ARG A 173 -20.15 13.64 -5.82
CA ARG A 173 -20.86 13.82 -7.09
C ARG A 173 -21.93 14.91 -7.04
N ARG A 174 -22.68 14.97 -5.94
CA ARG A 174 -23.81 15.90 -5.76
C ARG A 174 -23.35 17.35 -5.63
N LEU A 175 -22.22 17.58 -4.97
CA LEU A 175 -21.64 18.91 -4.76
C LEU A 175 -20.82 19.39 -5.96
N SER A 176 -20.31 18.46 -6.78
CA SER A 176 -19.54 18.79 -7.98
C SER A 176 -20.39 19.50 -9.02
N LYS A 177 -19.77 20.41 -9.78
CA LYS A 177 -20.37 21.02 -10.97
C LYS A 177 -19.96 20.31 -12.26
N ILE A 178 -19.17 19.25 -12.17
CA ILE A 178 -18.86 18.37 -13.30
C ILE A 178 -20.15 17.70 -13.76
N SER A 179 -20.39 17.65 -15.07
CA SER A 179 -21.54 16.90 -15.61
C SER A 179 -21.47 15.44 -15.19
N ASN A 180 -22.59 14.87 -14.74
CA ASN A 180 -22.69 13.48 -14.28
C ASN A 180 -22.09 12.48 -15.28
N LYS A 181 -22.30 12.71 -16.58
CA LYS A 181 -21.70 11.89 -17.64
C LYS A 181 -20.17 11.84 -17.55
N PHE A 182 -19.52 12.99 -17.36
CA PHE A 182 -18.07 13.06 -17.25
C PHE A 182 -17.57 12.62 -15.87
N TRP A 183 -18.38 12.84 -14.82
CA TRP A 183 -18.06 12.35 -13.48
C TRP A 183 -17.98 10.82 -13.43
N ASP A 184 -18.90 10.12 -14.11
CA ASP A 184 -18.90 8.65 -14.11
C ASP A 184 -17.82 8.05 -15.02
N LEU A 185 -17.41 8.77 -16.07
CA LEU A 185 -16.31 8.36 -16.96
C LEU A 185 -14.92 8.54 -16.32
N THR A 186 -14.78 9.47 -15.37
CA THR A 186 -13.50 9.71 -14.71
C THR A 186 -13.27 8.68 -13.61
N PRO A 187 -12.12 7.97 -13.62
CA PRO A 187 -11.84 6.96 -12.59
C PRO A 187 -11.80 7.61 -11.19
N ARG A 188 -12.21 6.84 -10.19
CA ARG A 188 -12.23 7.28 -8.78
C ARG A 188 -10.88 7.05 -8.09
N ASP A 189 -10.04 6.19 -8.65
CA ASP A 189 -8.74 5.82 -8.13
C ASP A 189 -7.59 6.27 -9.05
N THR A 190 -6.46 6.60 -8.44
CA THR A 190 -5.19 6.87 -9.13
C THR A 190 -4.40 5.59 -9.36
N ASN A 191 -4.93 4.41 -9.03
CA ASN A 191 -4.21 3.14 -9.11
C ASN A 191 -3.57 2.89 -10.50
N PRO A 192 -4.21 3.25 -11.63
CA PRO A 192 -3.55 3.14 -12.94
C PRO A 192 -2.33 4.07 -13.10
N ILE A 193 -2.40 5.28 -12.54
CA ILE A 193 -1.35 6.30 -12.64
C ILE A 193 -0.23 6.03 -11.61
N GLU A 194 -0.58 5.77 -10.34
CA GLU A 194 0.35 5.34 -9.29
C GLU A 194 1.06 4.05 -9.68
N GLY A 195 0.32 3.08 -10.25
CA GLY A 195 0.86 1.84 -10.79
C GLY A 195 1.81 2.09 -11.96
N SER A 196 1.50 3.03 -12.87
CA SER A 196 2.42 3.44 -13.94
C SER A 196 3.71 4.08 -13.40
N HIS A 197 3.64 4.92 -12.37
CA HIS A 197 4.84 5.47 -11.73
C HIS A 197 5.66 4.39 -11.02
N ALA A 198 5.01 3.52 -10.25
CA ALA A 198 5.68 2.41 -9.59
C ALA A 198 6.34 1.46 -10.60
N GLN A 199 5.69 1.22 -11.74
CA GLN A 199 6.21 0.42 -12.82
C GLN A 199 7.42 1.09 -13.48
N ASP A 200 7.34 2.37 -13.82
CA ASP A 200 8.46 3.07 -14.46
C ASP A 200 9.68 3.14 -13.53
N ASN A 201 9.45 3.30 -12.22
CA ASN A 201 10.51 3.19 -11.21
C ASN A 201 11.12 1.78 -11.13
N GLN A 202 10.35 0.73 -11.41
CA GLN A 202 10.85 -0.65 -11.47
C GLN A 202 11.64 -0.94 -12.75
N VAL A 203 11.23 -0.36 -13.89
CA VAL A 203 11.86 -0.55 -15.19
C VAL A 203 13.16 0.27 -15.28
N ASN A 204 13.08 1.55 -14.90
CA ASN A 204 14.15 2.51 -15.11
C ASN A 204 15.06 2.67 -13.88
N ASN A 205 14.78 2.00 -12.75
CA ASN A 205 15.40 2.23 -11.45
C ASN A 205 15.21 3.67 -10.92
N THR A 206 15.44 3.84 -9.61
CA THR A 206 15.36 5.13 -8.92
C THR A 206 16.74 5.71 -8.66
N ASN A 207 16.84 7.03 -8.48
CA ASN A 207 18.07 7.79 -8.12
C ASN A 207 19.03 8.14 -9.27
N HIS A 208 18.52 8.26 -10.50
CA HIS A 208 19.30 8.79 -11.61
C HIS A 208 19.50 10.31 -11.50
N SER A 209 20.61 10.79 -12.05
CA SER A 209 20.78 12.22 -12.28
C SER A 209 19.68 12.73 -13.24
N LEU A 210 19.38 14.04 -13.22
CA LEU A 210 18.29 14.59 -14.03
C LEU A 210 18.44 14.24 -15.53
N ILE A 211 19.66 14.36 -16.06
CA ILE A 211 19.94 14.08 -17.47
C ILE A 211 19.85 12.59 -17.80
N GLU A 212 20.32 11.74 -16.90
CA GLU A 212 20.26 10.29 -17.06
C GLU A 212 18.82 9.79 -17.02
N ALA A 213 17.99 10.34 -16.12
CA ALA A 213 16.55 10.05 -16.08
C ALA A 213 15.86 10.44 -17.39
N ILE A 214 16.19 11.60 -17.95
CA ILE A 214 15.65 12.06 -19.25
C ILE A 214 16.05 11.11 -20.38
N LEU A 215 17.31 10.68 -20.44
CA LEU A 215 17.81 9.80 -21.50
C LEU A 215 17.19 8.40 -21.42
N LEU A 216 17.10 7.81 -20.22
CA LEU A 216 16.49 6.51 -20.01
C LEU A 216 15.01 6.50 -20.41
N ALA A 217 14.29 7.53 -20.00
CA ALA A 217 12.88 7.64 -20.34
C ALA A 217 12.65 7.95 -21.81
N HIS A 218 13.51 8.75 -22.45
CA HIS A 218 13.45 8.95 -23.90
C HIS A 218 13.60 7.63 -24.67
N GLN A 219 14.51 6.75 -24.23
CA GLN A 219 14.67 5.43 -24.82
C GLN A 219 13.40 4.58 -24.63
N PHE A 220 12.86 4.53 -23.41
CA PHE A 220 11.64 3.78 -23.10
C PHE A 220 10.41 4.27 -23.89
N ASP A 221 10.22 5.59 -23.96
CA ASP A 221 9.11 6.19 -24.69
C ASP A 221 9.27 6.01 -26.21
N SER A 222 10.51 6.06 -26.73
CA SER A 222 10.78 5.78 -28.15
C SER A 222 10.47 4.34 -28.53
N ASP A 223 10.78 3.38 -27.64
CA ASP A 223 10.41 1.98 -27.84
C ASP A 223 8.90 1.79 -27.81
N ASN A 224 8.19 2.40 -26.86
CA ASN A 224 6.73 2.37 -26.81
C ASN A 224 6.11 2.99 -28.07
N ALA A 225 6.61 4.15 -28.52
CA ALA A 225 6.13 4.81 -29.73
C ALA A 225 6.34 3.94 -30.97
N ARG A 226 7.48 3.22 -31.06
CA ARG A 226 7.74 2.27 -32.15
C ARG A 226 6.76 1.09 -32.13
N VAL A 227 6.45 0.55 -30.96
CA VAL A 227 5.44 -0.53 -30.81
C VAL A 227 4.06 -0.04 -31.22
N ILE A 228 3.67 1.16 -30.77
CA ILE A 228 2.39 1.77 -31.14
C ILE A 228 2.32 1.97 -32.66
N LYS A 229 3.36 2.57 -33.26
CA LYS A 229 3.45 2.76 -34.71
C LYS A 229 3.35 1.44 -35.47
N ALA A 230 4.07 0.41 -35.05
CA ALA A 230 4.02 -0.91 -35.68
C ALA A 230 2.63 -1.57 -35.58
N SER A 231 1.93 -1.38 -34.44
CA SER A 231 0.56 -1.89 -34.28
C SER A 231 -0.43 -1.18 -35.20
N VAL A 232 -0.29 0.14 -35.39
CA VAL A 232 -1.15 0.93 -36.28
C VAL A 232 -0.87 0.64 -37.75
N GLU A 233 0.41 0.59 -38.16
CA GLU A 233 0.79 0.43 -39.57
C GLU A 233 0.63 -1.01 -40.07
N PHE A 234 0.98 -2.01 -39.23
CA PHE A 234 1.06 -3.41 -39.66
C PHE A 234 0.04 -4.33 -38.99
N GLY A 235 -0.76 -3.82 -38.04
CA GLY A 235 -1.67 -4.65 -37.24
C GLY A 235 -0.93 -5.67 -36.34
N ILE A 236 0.38 -5.51 -36.16
CA ILE A 236 1.20 -6.39 -35.33
C ILE A 236 1.15 -5.89 -33.89
N TRP A 237 0.40 -6.62 -33.07
CA TRP A 237 0.21 -6.30 -31.66
C TRP A 237 1.39 -6.77 -30.82
N GLU A 238 1.71 -6.01 -29.76
CA GLU A 238 2.69 -6.43 -28.78
C GLU A 238 2.21 -7.72 -28.09
N ASN A 239 3.06 -8.73 -28.02
CA ASN A 239 2.78 -9.91 -27.22
C ASN A 239 2.73 -9.51 -25.73
N GLY A 240 1.53 -9.49 -25.16
CA GLY A 240 1.30 -9.12 -23.76
C GLY A 240 2.16 -9.92 -22.77
N ASN A 241 2.50 -11.17 -23.09
CA ASN A 241 3.31 -12.06 -22.26
C ASN A 241 4.82 -11.79 -22.35
N ASN A 242 5.27 -10.94 -23.28
CA ASN A 242 6.68 -10.64 -23.52
C ASN A 242 7.01 -9.15 -23.47
N SER A 243 6.04 -8.32 -23.08
CA SER A 243 6.25 -6.88 -22.85
C SER A 243 7.30 -6.66 -21.76
N ALA A 244 7.98 -5.50 -21.80
CA ALA A 244 8.87 -5.09 -20.71
C ALA A 244 8.14 -5.18 -19.36
N ARG A 245 6.89 -4.72 -19.32
CA ARG A 245 5.97 -4.86 -18.17
C ARG A 245 5.90 -6.30 -17.66
N ALA A 246 5.52 -7.25 -18.51
CA ALA A 246 5.38 -8.65 -18.11
C ALA A 246 6.70 -9.25 -17.62
N ARG A 247 7.83 -8.90 -18.26
CA ARG A 247 9.17 -9.35 -17.86
C ARG A 247 9.57 -8.82 -16.49
N PHE A 248 9.42 -7.51 -16.25
CA PHE A 248 9.78 -6.87 -14.99
C PHE A 248 8.84 -7.31 -13.86
N SER A 249 7.52 -7.36 -14.07
CA SER A 249 6.58 -7.88 -13.07
C SER A 249 6.87 -9.35 -12.72
N SER A 250 7.18 -10.19 -13.71
CA SER A 250 7.57 -11.58 -13.46
C SER A 250 8.90 -11.68 -12.70
N GLN A 251 9.86 -10.81 -13.00
CA GLN A 251 11.14 -10.76 -12.29
C GLN A 251 10.97 -10.28 -10.85
N ALA A 252 10.17 -9.24 -10.61
CA ALA A 252 9.83 -8.75 -9.28
C ALA A 252 9.11 -9.83 -8.46
N ALA A 253 8.14 -10.53 -9.07
CA ALA A 253 7.46 -11.66 -8.43
C ALA A 253 8.43 -12.80 -8.06
N ARG A 254 9.39 -13.13 -8.94
CA ARG A 254 10.46 -14.09 -8.65
C ARG A 254 11.33 -13.64 -7.48
N GLN A 255 11.74 -12.37 -7.45
CA GLN A 255 12.53 -11.81 -6.35
C GLN A 255 11.77 -11.80 -5.03
N ALA A 256 10.49 -11.44 -5.03
CA ALA A 256 9.63 -11.48 -3.85
C ALA A 256 9.50 -12.91 -3.30
N ARG A 257 9.27 -13.90 -4.17
CA ARG A 257 9.25 -15.33 -3.79
C ARG A 257 10.58 -15.79 -3.23
N ALA A 258 11.70 -15.37 -3.81
CA ALA A 258 13.04 -15.69 -3.29
C ALA A 258 13.26 -15.08 -1.90
N ARG A 259 12.84 -13.82 -1.68
CA ARG A 259 12.91 -13.17 -0.37
C ARG A 259 12.04 -13.85 0.67
N ALA A 260 10.80 -14.21 0.32
CA ALA A 260 9.90 -14.95 1.21
C ALA A 260 10.50 -16.30 1.61
N LYS A 261 11.01 -17.05 0.64
CA LYS A 261 11.69 -18.33 0.90
C LYS A 261 12.93 -18.16 1.79
N ASN A 262 13.74 -17.13 1.56
CA ASN A 262 14.92 -16.84 2.37
C ASN A 262 14.53 -16.47 3.82
N ALA A 263 13.45 -15.71 4.00
CA ALA A 263 12.91 -15.37 5.32
C ALA A 263 12.40 -16.62 6.04
N GLU A 264 11.67 -17.51 5.35
CA GLU A 264 11.22 -18.79 5.88
C GLU A 264 12.40 -19.67 6.33
N THR A 265 13.45 -19.79 5.51
CA THR A 265 14.66 -20.53 5.89
C THR A 265 15.37 -19.90 7.09
N ALA A 266 15.45 -18.57 7.17
CA ALA A 266 16.06 -17.90 8.31
C ALA A 266 15.27 -18.13 9.62
N THR A 267 13.93 -18.13 9.55
CA THR A 267 13.09 -18.49 10.70
C THR A 267 13.23 -19.96 11.11
N ALA A 268 13.32 -20.87 10.14
CA ALA A 268 13.53 -22.29 10.41
C ALA A 268 14.91 -22.57 11.05
N GLU A 269 15.96 -21.90 10.57
CA GLU A 269 17.30 -21.96 11.16
C GLU A 269 17.34 -21.37 12.56
N GLY A 270 16.65 -20.25 12.81
CA GLY A 270 16.49 -19.66 14.13
C GLY A 270 15.78 -20.59 15.11
N GLY A 271 14.70 -21.23 14.68
CA GLY A 271 13.98 -22.24 15.46
C GLY A 271 14.84 -23.47 15.80
N SER A 272 15.60 -23.97 14.83
CA SER A 272 16.55 -25.08 15.03
C SER A 272 17.67 -24.72 16.02
N ARG A 273 18.18 -23.49 15.95
CA ARG A 273 19.18 -22.97 16.89
C ARG A 273 18.62 -22.85 18.31
N GLY A 274 17.37 -22.38 18.45
CA GLY A 274 16.66 -22.33 19.72
C GLY A 274 16.42 -23.71 20.33
N LEU A 275 16.06 -24.71 19.52
CA LEU A 275 15.91 -26.10 19.99
C LEU A 275 17.24 -26.71 20.47
N LYS A 276 18.34 -26.48 19.74
CA LYS A 276 19.67 -26.93 20.17
C LYS A 276 20.11 -26.31 21.49
N ALA A 277 19.83 -25.02 21.71
CA ALA A 277 20.13 -24.35 22.97
C ALA A 277 19.33 -24.95 24.14
N ARG A 278 18.05 -25.28 23.92
CA ARG A 278 17.20 -25.94 24.93
C ARG A 278 17.66 -27.36 25.26
N LEU A 279 18.12 -28.11 24.26
CA LEU A 279 18.73 -29.44 24.46
C LEU A 279 20.01 -29.35 25.29
N ALA A 280 20.93 -28.45 24.95
CA ALA A 280 22.16 -28.26 25.72
C ALA A 280 21.89 -27.82 27.17
N ALA A 281 20.89 -26.96 27.40
CA ALA A 281 20.48 -26.55 28.75
C ALA A 281 19.86 -27.73 29.54
N ALA A 282 19.08 -28.59 28.89
CA ALA A 282 18.54 -29.80 29.50
C ALA A 282 19.66 -30.79 29.87
N GLU A 283 20.67 -30.98 29.01
CA GLU A 283 21.83 -31.84 29.28
C GLU A 283 22.67 -31.35 30.46
N GLN A 284 22.85 -30.03 30.60
CA GLN A 284 23.53 -29.44 31.76
C GLN A 284 22.72 -29.65 33.05
N LEU A 285 21.39 -29.53 32.98
CA LEU A 285 20.53 -29.77 34.13
C LEU A 285 20.58 -31.25 34.56
N THR A 286 20.52 -32.20 33.62
CA THR A 286 20.68 -33.63 33.95
C THR A 286 22.02 -33.91 34.57
N HIS A 287 23.11 -33.34 34.03
CA HIS A 287 24.44 -33.52 34.60
C HIS A 287 24.55 -32.96 36.03
N SER A 288 23.96 -31.78 36.30
CA SER A 288 23.91 -31.22 37.66
C SER A 288 23.13 -32.10 38.65
N LYS A 289 22.03 -32.71 38.20
CA LYS A 289 21.22 -33.62 39.01
C LYS A 289 21.95 -34.92 39.29
N ASP A 290 22.69 -35.46 38.32
CA ASP A 290 23.49 -36.67 38.50
C ASP A 290 24.63 -36.44 39.51
N VAL A 291 25.28 -35.27 39.45
CA VAL A 291 26.29 -34.87 40.44
C VAL A 291 25.68 -34.74 41.84
N GLU A 292 24.50 -34.15 41.95
CA GLU A 292 23.79 -34.03 43.24
C GLU A 292 23.34 -35.40 43.78
N ILE A 293 22.86 -36.31 42.90
CA ILE A 293 22.53 -37.68 43.27
C ILE A 293 23.77 -38.43 43.77
N GLN A 294 24.93 -38.27 43.12
CA GLN A 294 26.19 -38.86 43.61
C GLN A 294 26.60 -38.27 44.97
N ARG A 295 26.44 -36.97 45.17
CA ARG A 295 26.70 -36.31 46.46
C ARG A 295 25.80 -36.87 47.56
N LEU A 296 24.49 -36.98 47.31
CA LEU A 296 23.52 -37.52 48.26
C LEU A 296 23.80 -39.00 48.59
N ARG A 297 24.15 -39.82 47.58
CA ARG A 297 24.59 -41.22 47.79
C ARG A 297 25.83 -41.31 48.67
N SER A 298 26.79 -40.40 48.48
CA SER A 298 28.01 -40.34 49.28
C SER A 298 27.73 -39.96 50.74
N GLN A 299 26.80 -39.02 50.96
CA GLN A 299 26.33 -38.65 52.31
C GLN A 299 25.53 -39.76 53.00
N LEU A 300 24.79 -40.57 52.24
CA LEU A 300 24.06 -41.71 52.78
C LEU A 300 25.03 -42.82 53.23
N ASN A 301 26.05 -43.10 52.42
CA ASN A 301 27.09 -44.07 52.75
C ASN A 301 27.92 -43.66 53.98
N SER A 302 28.16 -42.36 54.20
CA SER A 302 28.83 -41.90 55.42
C SER A 302 27.95 -41.95 56.66
N ARG A 303 26.62 -41.84 56.52
CA ARG A 303 25.65 -42.04 57.63
C ARG A 303 25.47 -43.51 58.03
N ASN A 304 25.66 -44.46 57.11
CA ASN A 304 25.54 -45.90 57.41
C ASN A 304 26.77 -46.53 58.09
N LEU A 305 27.79 -45.74 58.45
CA LEU A 305 28.96 -46.20 59.23
C LEU A 305 28.78 -46.09 60.76
N THR A 306 27.58 -45.75 61.26
CA THR A 306 27.31 -45.60 62.70
C THR A 306 25.97 -46.23 63.12
N VAL A 307 25.84 -47.55 62.98
CA VAL A 307 24.92 -48.32 63.83
C VAL A 307 25.58 -49.66 64.18
N PRO A 308 25.84 -49.95 65.48
CA PRO A 308 26.30 -51.26 65.91
C PRO A 308 25.15 -52.27 65.75
N ILE A 309 25.46 -53.43 65.19
CA ILE A 309 24.57 -54.57 65.05
C ILE A 309 24.38 -55.24 66.42
N PRO A 310 23.15 -55.35 66.96
CA PRO A 310 22.80 -56.40 67.92
C PRO A 310 22.15 -57.55 67.16
N THR A 311 22.74 -58.73 67.30
CA THR A 311 22.18 -60.02 66.89
C THR A 311 20.98 -60.39 67.77
N LYS A 312 19.88 -60.87 67.16
CA LYS A 312 19.10 -62.04 67.60
C LYS A 312 17.87 -62.30 66.70
N ASP A 313 17.93 -63.46 66.06
CA ASP A 313 16.94 -64.53 65.89
C ASP A 313 15.42 -64.29 65.99
N SER A 314 14.75 -65.10 65.15
CA SER A 314 13.43 -65.74 65.27
C SER A 314 12.24 -65.11 64.54
N ASP A 315 11.92 -65.77 63.41
CA ASP A 315 10.62 -66.32 62.98
C ASP A 315 9.34 -65.47 62.87
N VAL A 316 8.48 -66.01 61.98
CA VAL A 316 7.04 -65.76 61.79
C VAL A 316 6.68 -64.85 60.59
N GLY A 317 6.33 -65.47 59.46
CA GLY A 317 5.32 -64.92 58.54
C GLY A 317 3.91 -65.33 58.96
N PRO A 318 2.86 -65.23 58.12
CA PRO A 318 2.49 -64.23 57.11
C PRO A 318 1.13 -63.57 57.48
N SER A 319 0.74 -62.46 56.83
CA SER A 319 -0.69 -62.16 56.53
C SER A 319 -0.88 -60.82 55.83
N THR A 320 -1.65 -60.85 54.75
CA THR A 320 -2.32 -59.71 54.11
C THR A 320 -3.48 -59.24 55.01
N PRO A 321 -3.94 -57.96 54.95
CA PRO A 321 -5.09 -57.68 54.09
C PRO A 321 -5.13 -56.28 53.44
N GLN A 322 -6.04 -56.19 52.46
CA GLN A 322 -6.59 -55.05 51.71
C GLN A 322 -6.95 -53.83 52.60
N CYS A 323 -7.18 -52.58 52.15
CA CYS A 323 -7.82 -52.07 50.94
C CYS A 323 -7.81 -50.52 50.91
N LYS A 324 -8.06 -49.94 49.72
CA LYS A 324 -8.70 -48.62 49.41
C LYS A 324 -7.84 -47.35 49.24
N GLY A 325 -7.91 -46.82 48.01
CA GLY A 325 -8.34 -45.43 47.80
C GLY A 325 -7.42 -44.54 46.95
N MET A 326 -7.95 -44.17 45.78
CA MET A 326 -7.83 -42.89 45.07
C MET A 326 -7.29 -42.97 43.63
N GLU A 327 -8.02 -42.25 42.78
CA GLU A 327 -8.08 -42.30 41.32
C GLU A 327 -6.83 -41.75 40.61
N PRO A 328 -6.59 -42.17 39.35
CA PRO A 328 -5.44 -41.72 38.57
C PRO A 328 -5.69 -40.34 37.93
N PHE A 329 -4.77 -39.42 38.20
CA PHE A 329 -4.67 -38.13 37.52
C PHE A 329 -4.20 -38.34 36.06
N GLU A 330 -4.99 -37.85 35.12
CA GLU A 330 -4.64 -37.72 33.71
C GLU A 330 -3.47 -36.72 33.54
N VAL A 331 -2.45 -37.11 32.78
CA VAL A 331 -1.60 -36.15 32.05
C VAL A 331 -1.53 -36.59 30.60
N LEU A 332 -2.34 -35.89 29.80
CA LEU A 332 -2.38 -35.95 28.35
C LEU A 332 -1.03 -35.57 27.74
N ASN A 333 -0.56 -36.45 26.87
CA ASN A 333 0.58 -36.33 25.99
C ASN A 333 0.12 -35.65 24.68
N PRO A 334 0.84 -34.65 24.14
CA PRO A 334 0.75 -34.44 22.69
C PRO A 334 2.12 -34.26 22.05
N LEU A 335 2.63 -35.35 21.51
CA LEU A 335 3.51 -35.33 20.35
C LEU A 335 2.84 -36.15 19.25
N THR A 336 3.02 -35.68 18.00
CA THR A 336 2.63 -36.27 16.71
C THR A 336 1.15 -36.09 16.32
N LYS A 337 0.77 -35.69 15.09
CA LYS A 337 1.46 -35.50 13.81
C LYS A 337 0.49 -34.78 12.83
N PHE A 338 1.04 -33.90 11.99
CA PHE A 338 0.78 -33.73 10.54
C PHE A 338 -0.64 -33.78 9.92
N LYS A 339 -0.91 -32.69 9.16
CA LYS A 339 -1.46 -32.57 7.79
C LYS A 339 -2.70 -33.39 7.37
N PHE A 340 -3.71 -32.67 6.88
CA PHE A 340 -3.93 -32.48 5.43
C PHE A 340 -4.26 -31.01 5.14
#